data_AF-A0A7S1Q6E7-F1
#
_entry.id   AF-A0A7S1Q6E7-F1
#
_cell.length_a   1.000
_cell.length_b   1.000
_cell.length_c   1.000
_cell.angle_alpha   90.00
_cell.angle_beta   90.00
_cell.angle_gamma   90.00
#
_symmetry.space_group_name_H-M   'P 1'
#
loop_
_entity.id
_entity.type
_entity.pdbx_description
1 polymer ?
#
loop_
_entity_poly.entity_id
_entity_poly.type
_entity_poly.pdbx_seq_one_letter_code
_entity_poly.pdbx_strand_id
1 'polypeptide(L)'
;DPSPLLRLARRLAPSVPQLCVAKFGSFVVQHLYAQGALDVRRCVCQALADSYGQLKQHYLARVVLVHCHVEQFLYRNEEWRAQMERQAKVKKVMAAVVAAEDAYEHGQVAKAAAAGASGEEGPSASPAAAEGGDGNRAGQRQQRRQPKHKTKQRAAKSDSRGGGSGGAGKKRPDVKPQHIHAQVKQTLKKLGGAK
;
A
#
# COMPACT_ATOMS: atom_id res chain seq x y z
N ASP A 1 9.83 -23.39 8.78
CA ASP A 1 9.23 -23.63 7.45
C ASP A 1 9.03 -22.37 6.63
N PRO A 2 9.17 -22.44 5.30
CA PRO A 2 8.81 -21.33 4.42
C PRO A 2 7.31 -21.05 4.51
N SER A 3 6.94 -19.76 4.47
CA SER A 3 5.53 -19.36 4.50
C SER A 3 4.74 -20.03 3.36
N PRO A 4 3.44 -20.35 3.55
CA PRO A 4 2.60 -20.93 2.49
C PRO A 4 2.62 -20.10 1.20
N LEU A 5 2.61 -18.77 1.32
CA LEU A 5 2.72 -17.85 0.19
C LEU A 5 4.06 -17.96 -0.55
N LEU A 6 5.17 -18.20 0.15
CA LEU A 6 6.48 -18.40 -0.49
C LEU A 6 6.52 -19.71 -1.28
N ARG A 7 5.92 -20.78 -0.74
CA ARG A 7 5.80 -22.04 -1.48
C ARG A 7 4.95 -21.87 -2.74
N LEU A 8 3.82 -21.16 -2.63
CA LEU A 8 2.97 -20.84 -3.76
C LEU A 8 3.70 -19.99 -4.80
N ALA A 9 4.39 -18.93 -4.37
CA ALA A 9 5.14 -18.05 -5.26
C ALA A 9 6.23 -18.79 -6.04
N ARG A 10 6.97 -19.69 -5.38
CA ARG A 10 7.97 -20.53 -6.06
C ARG A 10 7.35 -21.47 -7.10
N ARG A 11 6.17 -22.04 -6.82
CA ARG A 11 5.44 -22.88 -7.77
C ARG A 11 4.90 -22.10 -8.96
N LEU A 12 4.45 -20.86 -8.73
CA LEU A 12 3.92 -20.00 -9.78
C LEU A 12 5.01 -19.31 -10.60
N ALA A 13 6.24 -19.18 -10.09
CA ALA A 13 7.32 -18.41 -10.70
C ALA A 13 7.52 -18.68 -12.21
N PRO A 14 7.54 -19.95 -12.71
CA PRO A 14 7.69 -20.22 -14.15
C PRO A 14 6.53 -19.69 -15.00
N SER A 15 5.33 -19.59 -14.42
CA SER A 15 4.11 -19.14 -15.11
C SER A 15 3.83 -17.64 -14.90
N VAL A 16 4.59 -16.95 -14.05
CA VAL A 16 4.37 -15.51 -13.77
C VAL A 16 4.35 -14.64 -15.03
N PRO A 17 5.25 -14.80 -16.02
CA PRO A 17 5.19 -14.01 -17.25
C PRO A 17 3.88 -14.22 -18.03
N GLN A 18 3.41 -15.47 -18.14
CA GLN A 18 2.14 -15.80 -18.80
C GLN A 18 0.93 -15.25 -18.04
N LEU A 19 0.98 -15.27 -16.71
CA LEU A 19 -0.08 -14.68 -15.88
C LEU A 19 -0.17 -13.16 -16.07
N CYS A 20 0.96 -12.47 -16.26
CA CYS A 20 0.97 -11.01 -16.42
C CYS A 20 0.30 -10.52 -17.70
N VAL A 21 0.33 -11.32 -18.77
CA VAL A 21 -0.37 -11.00 -20.02
C VAL A 21 -1.84 -11.39 -20.00
N ALA A 22 -2.25 -12.27 -19.07
CA ALA A 22 -3.64 -12.67 -18.90
C ALA A 22 -4.45 -11.62 -18.12
N LYS A 23 -5.69 -11.37 -18.57
CA LYS A 23 -6.62 -10.41 -17.95
C LYS A 23 -6.74 -10.59 -16.43
N PHE A 24 -7.02 -11.81 -15.99
CA PHE A 24 -7.18 -12.13 -14.56
C PHE A 24 -5.86 -12.52 -13.88
N GLY A 25 -4.92 -13.11 -14.62
CA GLY A 25 -3.62 -13.49 -14.09
C GLY A 25 -2.82 -12.29 -13.58
N SER A 26 -2.96 -11.13 -14.22
CA SER A 26 -2.30 -9.90 -13.78
C SER A 26 -2.67 -9.50 -12.35
N PHE A 27 -3.94 -9.69 -11.94
CA PHE A 27 -4.41 -9.43 -10.58
C PHE A 27 -3.85 -10.43 -9.57
N VAL A 28 -3.71 -11.70 -9.98
CA VAL A 28 -3.11 -12.73 -9.10
C VAL A 28 -1.66 -12.36 -8.77
N VAL A 29 -0.87 -11.94 -9.76
CA VAL A 29 0.52 -11.52 -9.55
C VAL A 29 0.60 -10.28 -8.67
N GLN A 30 -0.23 -9.27 -8.93
CA GLN A 30 -0.29 -8.06 -8.10
C GLN A 30 -0.67 -8.37 -6.64
N HIS A 31 -1.66 -9.24 -6.44
CA HIS A 31 -2.11 -9.62 -5.10
C HIS A 31 -1.04 -10.43 -4.35
N LEU A 32 -0.40 -11.39 -5.04
CA LEU A 32 0.72 -12.15 -4.49
C LEU A 32 1.88 -11.24 -4.09
N TYR A 33 2.20 -10.23 -4.89
CA TYR A 33 3.22 -9.23 -4.59
C TYR A 33 2.85 -8.36 -3.38
N ALA A 34 1.60 -7.86 -3.35
CA ALA A 34 1.13 -6.97 -2.28
C ALA A 34 1.10 -7.67 -0.90
N GLN A 35 0.60 -8.90 -0.85
CA GLN A 35 0.51 -9.68 0.39
C GLN A 35 1.83 -10.35 0.78
N GLY A 36 2.70 -10.58 -0.20
CA GLY A 36 3.96 -11.27 -0.01
C GLY A 36 4.93 -10.55 0.93
N ALA A 37 5.63 -11.34 1.75
CA ALA A 37 6.85 -10.91 2.43
C ALA A 37 7.95 -10.58 1.42
N LEU A 38 9.07 -10.01 1.90
CA LEU A 38 10.21 -9.62 1.05
C LEU A 38 10.67 -10.75 0.12
N ASP A 39 10.75 -11.98 0.62
CA ASP A 39 11.15 -13.15 -0.19
C ASP A 39 10.17 -13.48 -1.32
N VAL A 40 8.87 -13.33 -1.06
CA VAL A 40 7.82 -13.54 -2.07
C VAL A 40 7.95 -12.47 -3.14
N ARG A 41 8.08 -11.20 -2.74
CA ARG A 41 8.26 -10.07 -3.67
C ARG A 41 9.49 -10.24 -4.53
N ARG A 42 10.62 -10.65 -3.92
CA ARG A 42 11.87 -10.95 -4.63
C ARG A 42 11.67 -12.08 -5.65
N CYS A 43 11.00 -13.16 -5.26
CA CYS A 43 10.70 -14.30 -6.14
C CYS A 43 9.88 -13.85 -7.36
N VAL A 44 8.85 -13.03 -7.15
CA VAL A 44 8.01 -12.48 -8.23
C VAL A 44 8.81 -11.54 -9.12
N CYS A 45 9.56 -10.59 -8.54
CA CYS A 45 10.40 -9.66 -9.31
C CYS A 45 11.46 -10.38 -10.14
N GLN A 46 12.08 -11.44 -9.62
CA GLN A 46 13.05 -12.24 -10.36
C GLN A 46 12.40 -12.89 -11.58
N ALA A 47 11.26 -13.57 -11.40
CA ALA A 47 10.54 -14.18 -12.52
C ALA A 47 10.11 -13.17 -13.60
N LEU A 48 9.76 -11.95 -13.19
CA LEU A 48 9.43 -10.85 -14.12
C LEU A 48 10.68 -10.25 -14.79
N ALA A 49 11.80 -10.16 -14.07
CA ALA A 49 13.06 -9.66 -14.57
C ALA A 49 13.59 -10.52 -15.73
N ASP A 50 13.49 -11.84 -15.61
CA ASP A 50 13.97 -12.79 -16.62
C ASP A 50 13.26 -12.62 -17.98
N SER A 51 12.01 -12.14 -17.97
CA SER A 51 11.19 -11.90 -19.19
C SER A 51 10.88 -10.42 -19.44
N TYR A 52 11.62 -9.50 -18.82
CA TYR A 52 11.27 -8.07 -18.77
C TYR A 52 11.12 -7.44 -20.18
N GLY A 53 12.04 -7.74 -21.10
CA GLY A 53 12.05 -7.16 -22.44
C GLY A 53 10.80 -7.49 -23.25
N GLN A 54 10.28 -8.72 -23.12
CA GLN A 54 9.06 -9.17 -23.79
C GLN A 54 7.81 -8.58 -23.11
N LEU A 55 7.77 -8.64 -21.78
CA LEU A 55 6.64 -8.14 -20.98
C LEU A 55 6.40 -6.64 -21.17
N LYS A 56 7.45 -5.84 -21.38
CA LYS A 56 7.33 -4.39 -21.61
C LYS A 56 6.52 -4.03 -22.86
N GLN A 57 6.38 -4.95 -23.81
CA GLN A 57 5.60 -4.72 -25.05
C GLN A 57 4.08 -4.86 -24.82
N HIS A 58 3.66 -5.61 -23.79
CA HIS A 58 2.24 -5.86 -23.49
C HIS A 58 1.67 -4.85 -22.50
N TYR A 59 0.54 -4.22 -22.85
CA TYR A 59 -0.09 -3.20 -22.01
C TYR A 59 -0.37 -3.68 -20.57
N LEU A 60 -0.99 -4.85 -20.40
CA LEU A 60 -1.33 -5.40 -19.08
C LEU A 60 -0.07 -5.72 -18.26
N ALA A 61 0.92 -6.34 -18.89
CA ALA A 61 2.17 -6.68 -18.21
C ALA A 61 2.92 -5.43 -17.76
N ARG A 62 2.94 -4.33 -18.54
CA ARG A 62 3.52 -3.06 -18.08
C ARG A 62 2.90 -2.54 -16.79
N VAL A 63 1.58 -2.66 -16.61
CA VAL A 63 0.92 -2.26 -15.37
C VAL A 63 1.45 -3.08 -14.19
N VAL A 64 1.61 -4.39 -14.39
CA VAL A 64 2.19 -5.28 -13.36
C VAL A 64 3.65 -4.94 -13.08
N LEU A 65 4.47 -4.66 -14.10
CA LEU A 65 5.88 -4.31 -13.95
C LEU A 65 6.07 -3.02 -13.12
N VAL A 66 5.21 -2.02 -13.36
CA VAL A 66 5.19 -0.77 -12.57
C VAL A 66 4.76 -1.05 -11.12
N HIS A 67 3.70 -1.83 -10.93
CA HIS A 67 3.18 -2.15 -9.61
C HIS A 67 4.14 -2.98 -8.75
N CYS A 68 4.88 -3.90 -9.38
CA CYS A 68 5.87 -4.73 -8.71
C CYS A 68 7.25 -4.05 -8.61
N HIS A 69 7.39 -2.81 -9.07
CA HIS A 69 8.65 -2.06 -9.04
C HIS A 69 9.84 -2.79 -9.70
N VAL A 70 9.59 -3.50 -10.81
CA VAL A 70 10.59 -4.39 -11.43
C VAL A 70 11.79 -3.60 -11.97
N GLU A 71 11.59 -2.39 -12.50
CA GLU A 71 12.71 -1.54 -12.93
C GLU A 71 13.62 -1.13 -11.76
N GLN A 72 13.04 -0.81 -10.61
CA GLN A 72 13.81 -0.50 -9.41
C GLN A 72 14.57 -1.73 -8.91
N PHE A 73 13.95 -2.91 -8.96
CA PHE A 73 14.62 -4.17 -8.66
C PHE A 73 15.82 -4.43 -9.58
N LEU A 74 15.67 -4.23 -10.89
CA LEU A 74 16.72 -4.44 -11.89
C LEU A 74 17.90 -3.47 -11.74
N TYR A 75 17.62 -2.17 -11.59
CA TYR A 75 18.66 -1.15 -11.65
C TYR A 75 19.14 -0.67 -10.28
N ARG A 76 18.35 -0.87 -9.22
CA ARG A 76 18.61 -0.35 -7.86
C ARG A 76 18.19 -1.35 -6.78
N ASN A 77 18.66 -2.58 -6.90
CA ASN A 77 18.27 -3.69 -6.02
C ASN A 77 18.42 -3.37 -4.52
N GLU A 78 19.50 -2.68 -4.13
CA GLU A 78 19.72 -2.29 -2.72
C GLU A 78 18.67 -1.27 -2.23
N GLU A 79 18.40 -0.22 -3.01
CA GLU A 79 17.36 0.77 -2.68
C GLU A 79 15.98 0.10 -2.62
N TRP A 80 15.68 -0.76 -3.58
CA TRP A 80 14.44 -1.53 -3.62
C TRP A 80 14.29 -2.39 -2.36
N ARG A 81 15.33 -3.13 -1.96
CA ARG A 81 15.30 -3.95 -0.75
C ARG A 81 15.07 -3.12 0.50
N ALA A 82 15.82 -2.03 0.66
CA ALA A 82 15.68 -1.12 1.80
C ALA A 82 14.28 -0.50 1.86
N GLN A 83 13.69 -0.15 0.71
CA GLN A 83 12.32 0.33 0.61
C GLN A 83 11.30 -0.73 1.02
N MET A 84 11.45 -1.98 0.55
CA MET A 84 10.55 -3.07 0.92
C MET A 84 10.63 -3.42 2.41
N GLU A 85 11.83 -3.42 3.00
CA GLU A 85 12.02 -3.61 4.44
C GLU A 85 11.39 -2.46 5.25
N ARG A 86 11.50 -1.22 4.78
CA ARG A 86 10.83 -0.07 5.41
C ARG A 86 9.31 -0.21 5.36
N GLN A 87 8.75 -0.60 4.21
CA GLN A 87 7.31 -0.86 4.08
C GLN A 87 6.85 -1.98 5.02
N ALA A 88 7.62 -3.05 5.16
CA ALA A 88 7.31 -4.14 6.09
C ALA A 88 7.28 -3.65 7.55
N LYS A 89 8.24 -2.80 7.94
CA LYS A 89 8.26 -2.15 9.27
C LYS A 89 7.03 -1.27 9.49
N VAL A 90 6.68 -0.42 8.52
CA VAL A 90 5.48 0.44 8.59
C VAL A 90 4.20 -0.39 8.71
N LYS A 91 4.05 -1.46 7.89
CA LYS A 91 2.89 -2.36 7.97
C LYS A 91 2.80 -3.04 9.35
N LYS A 92 3.94 -3.47 9.91
CA LYS A 92 3.99 -4.07 11.25
C LYS A 92 3.57 -3.09 12.35
N VAL A 93 4.05 -1.84 12.29
CA VAL A 93 3.67 -0.81 13.25
C VAL A 93 2.18 -0.48 13.13
N MET A 94 1.67 -0.28 11.90
CA MET A 94 0.24 -0.03 11.69
C MET A 94 -0.64 -1.18 12.18
N ALA A 95 -0.25 -2.43 11.92
CA ALA A 95 -0.99 -3.59 12.43
C ALA A 95 -0.99 -3.64 13.98
N ALA A 96 0.11 -3.25 14.63
CA ALA A 96 0.17 -3.19 16.09
C ALA A 96 -0.70 -2.06 16.66
N VAL A 97 -0.77 -0.91 16.00
CA VAL A 97 -1.66 0.21 16.40
C VAL A 97 -3.13 -0.23 16.34
N VAL A 98 -3.55 -0.80 15.21
CA VAL A 98 -4.93 -1.30 15.06
C VAL A 98 -5.28 -2.35 16.11
N ALA A 99 -4.38 -3.31 16.36
CA ALA A 99 -4.61 -4.33 17.38
C ALA A 99 -4.70 -3.75 18.81
N ALA A 100 -3.97 -2.67 19.10
CA ALA A 100 -4.04 -2.00 20.39
C ALA A 100 -5.35 -1.20 20.56
N GLU A 101 -5.83 -0.56 19.50
CA GLU A 101 -7.13 0.12 19.48
C GLU A 101 -8.27 -0.89 19.69
N ASP A 102 -8.26 -2.01 18.97
CA ASP A 102 -9.24 -3.09 19.12
C ASP A 102 -9.25 -3.61 20.57
N ALA A 103 -8.07 -3.86 21.17
CA ALA A 103 -7.96 -4.33 22.55
C ALA A 103 -8.52 -3.31 23.57
N TYR A 104 -8.32 -2.02 23.33
CA TYR A 104 -8.84 -0.96 24.18
C TYR A 104 -10.38 -0.88 24.12
N GLU A 105 -10.97 -0.97 22.93
CA GLU A 105 -12.43 -0.99 22.77
C GLU A 105 -13.05 -2.20 23.47
N HIS A 106 -12.50 -3.39 23.28
CA HIS A 106 -13.00 -4.61 23.92
C HIS A 106 -12.83 -4.57 25.46
N GLY A 107 -11.73 -4.00 25.95
CA GLY A 107 -11.52 -3.80 27.39
C GLY A 107 -12.52 -2.82 28.02
N GLN A 108 -12.89 -1.75 27.31
CA GLN A 108 -13.91 -0.81 27.77
C GLN A 108 -15.30 -1.43 27.81
N VAL A 109 -15.67 -2.23 26.81
CA VAL A 109 -16.96 -2.95 26.79
C VAL A 109 -17.05 -3.94 27.96
N ALA A 110 -15.98 -4.70 28.23
CA ALA A 110 -15.93 -5.61 29.37
C ALA A 110 -16.07 -4.88 30.71
N LYS A 111 -15.43 -3.71 30.86
CA LYS A 111 -15.54 -2.89 32.07
C LYS A 111 -16.94 -2.29 32.25
N ALA A 112 -17.57 -1.82 31.17
CA ALA A 112 -18.95 -1.31 31.20
C ALA A 112 -19.96 -2.42 31.54
N ALA A 113 -19.78 -3.62 30.98
CA ALA A 113 -20.62 -4.78 31.31
C ALA A 113 -20.47 -5.21 32.78
N ALA A 114 -19.25 -5.18 33.34
CA ALA A 114 -19.01 -5.47 34.75
C ALA A 114 -19.64 -4.42 35.69
N ALA A 115 -19.64 -3.14 35.30
CA ALA A 115 -20.26 -2.06 36.09
C ALA A 115 -21.80 -2.07 36.03
N GLY A 116 -22.39 -2.58 34.94
CA GLY A 116 -23.84 -2.73 34.78
C GLY A 116 -24.44 -3.93 35.52
N ALA A 117 -23.64 -4.91 35.92
CA ALA A 117 -24.10 -6.13 36.59
C ALA A 117 -24.32 -5.98 38.11
N SER A 118 -24.00 -4.83 38.70
CA SER A 118 -24.13 -4.57 40.14
C SER A 118 -25.32 -3.67 40.52
N GLY A 119 -26.25 -3.40 39.60
CA GLY A 119 -27.41 -2.53 39.83
C GLY A 119 -28.74 -3.27 39.70
N GLU A 120 -29.39 -3.48 40.85
CA GLU A 120 -30.84 -3.65 41.06
C GLU A 120 -31.52 -4.95 40.59
N GLU A 121 -31.66 -5.90 41.53
CA GLU A 121 -32.90 -6.67 41.68
C GLU A 121 -34.03 -5.70 42.09
N GLY A 122 -34.70 -5.10 41.11
CA GLY A 122 -35.94 -4.34 41.27
C GLY A 122 -37.13 -5.09 40.67
N PRO A 123 -38.32 -5.09 41.31
CA PRO A 123 -39.36 -6.08 41.07
C PRO A 123 -40.07 -5.94 39.73
N SER A 124 -40.30 -7.13 39.15
CA SER A 124 -41.22 -7.47 38.07
C SER A 124 -42.44 -6.55 37.92
N ALA A 125 -42.50 -5.82 36.79
CA ALA A 125 -43.73 -5.26 36.26
C ALA A 125 -43.90 -5.75 34.80
N SER A 126 -45.09 -6.30 34.54
CA SER A 126 -45.50 -6.99 33.31
C SER A 126 -45.49 -6.11 32.05
N PRO A 127 -45.40 -6.73 30.86
CA PRO A 127 -45.33 -6.04 29.59
C PRO A 127 -46.73 -5.67 29.06
N ALA A 128 -46.96 -4.39 28.81
CA ALA A 128 -48.09 -3.92 28.00
C ALA A 128 -47.60 -3.68 26.57
N ALA A 129 -48.28 -4.33 25.64
CA ALA A 129 -48.09 -4.26 24.20
C ALA A 129 -48.19 -2.82 23.67
N ALA A 130 -47.29 -2.47 22.75
CA ALA A 130 -47.49 -1.37 21.82
C ALA A 130 -46.89 -1.77 20.47
N GLU A 131 -47.77 -2.29 19.62
CA GLU A 131 -47.61 -2.31 18.17
C GLU A 131 -47.43 -0.88 17.63
N GLY A 132 -46.77 -0.75 16.49
CA GLY A 132 -46.94 0.38 15.59
C GLY A 132 -45.68 1.19 15.35
N GLY A 133 -45.11 1.07 14.15
CA GLY A 133 -44.00 1.93 13.75
C GLY A 133 -43.41 1.65 12.37
N ASP A 134 -44.27 1.40 11.38
CA ASP A 134 -43.92 1.58 9.96
C ASP A 134 -43.40 3.01 9.72
N GLY A 135 -42.31 3.18 8.96
CA GLY A 135 -41.99 4.51 8.44
C GLY A 135 -40.56 4.77 7.99
N ASN A 136 -40.38 4.71 6.67
CA ASN A 136 -39.52 5.61 5.89
C ASN A 136 -38.01 5.65 6.18
N ARG A 137 -37.27 4.78 5.47
CA ARG A 137 -35.88 5.08 5.09
C ARG A 137 -35.83 5.55 3.63
N ALA A 138 -36.26 6.78 3.42
CA ALA A 138 -36.18 7.47 2.13
C ALA A 138 -34.71 7.59 1.69
N GLY A 139 -34.43 7.09 0.48
CA GLY A 139 -33.11 7.09 -0.12
C GLY A 139 -32.57 8.50 -0.35
N GLN A 140 -31.43 8.80 0.27
CA GLN A 140 -30.56 9.90 -0.17
C GLN A 140 -29.89 9.51 -1.49
N ARG A 141 -30.56 9.84 -2.59
CA ARG A 141 -30.00 9.84 -3.94
C ARG A 141 -28.97 10.97 -4.03
N GLN A 142 -27.72 10.69 -3.67
CA GLN A 142 -26.60 11.61 -3.88
C GLN A 142 -26.47 11.90 -5.39
N GLN A 143 -26.91 13.10 -5.78
CA GLN A 143 -26.65 13.65 -7.09
C GLN A 143 -25.13 13.88 -7.24
N ARG A 144 -24.48 12.92 -7.90
CA ARG A 144 -23.13 13.03 -8.44
C ARG A 144 -23.10 14.22 -9.41
N ARG A 145 -22.67 15.38 -8.92
CA ARG A 145 -22.29 16.51 -9.76
C ARG A 145 -21.08 16.09 -10.59
N GLN A 146 -21.31 15.84 -11.88
CA GLN A 146 -20.23 15.62 -12.85
C GLN A 146 -19.44 16.93 -13.01
N PRO A 147 -18.11 16.94 -12.81
CA PRO A 147 -17.28 18.09 -13.16
C PRO A 147 -17.22 18.21 -14.69
N LYS A 148 -17.76 19.31 -15.22
CA LYS A 148 -17.59 19.69 -16.64
C LYS A 148 -16.13 20.10 -16.87
N HIS A 149 -15.32 19.19 -17.38
CA HIS A 149 -13.96 19.51 -17.84
C HIS A 149 -14.04 20.34 -19.12
N LYS A 150 -13.72 21.64 -19.04
CA LYS A 150 -13.45 22.49 -20.20
C LYS A 150 -12.10 22.08 -20.81
N THR A 151 -12.14 21.32 -21.90
CA THR A 151 -10.99 21.06 -22.77
C THR A 151 -10.54 22.38 -23.41
N LYS A 152 -9.47 22.97 -22.89
CA LYS A 152 -8.80 24.13 -23.49
C LYS A 152 -7.88 23.59 -24.58
N GLN A 153 -8.40 23.54 -25.82
CA GLN A 153 -7.57 23.38 -27.01
C GLN A 153 -6.53 24.51 -27.03
N ARG A 154 -5.25 24.16 -26.91
CA ARG A 154 -4.16 25.04 -27.31
C ARG A 154 -3.63 24.56 -28.63
N ALA A 155 -3.79 25.43 -29.62
CA ALA A 155 -3.32 25.29 -30.98
C ALA A 155 -1.83 24.99 -31.02
N ALA A 156 -1.48 24.06 -31.90
CA ALA A 156 -0.13 23.80 -32.34
C ALA A 156 0.45 25.06 -32.99
N LYS A 157 1.64 25.47 -32.54
CA LYS A 157 2.51 26.37 -33.28
C LYS A 157 3.75 25.56 -33.62
N SER A 158 3.71 25.00 -34.82
CA SER A 158 4.86 24.46 -35.53
C SER A 158 5.80 25.62 -35.84
N ASP A 159 6.98 25.63 -35.24
CA ASP A 159 8.10 26.39 -35.77
C ASP A 159 9.31 25.48 -35.87
N SER A 160 9.78 25.47 -37.11
CA SER A 160 10.90 24.75 -37.68
C SER A 160 12.25 25.34 -37.26
N ARG A 161 13.28 24.51 -37.44
CA ARG A 161 14.72 24.83 -37.61
C ARG A 161 15.56 25.01 -36.34
N GLY A 162 16.73 24.36 -36.38
CA GLY A 162 17.93 24.88 -35.77
C GLY A 162 18.75 23.81 -35.06
N GLY A 163 19.81 23.34 -35.71
CA GLY A 163 20.85 22.54 -35.07
C GLY A 163 21.52 23.29 -33.91
N GLY A 164 22.06 22.52 -32.97
CA GLY A 164 22.72 23.05 -31.78
C GLY A 164 23.50 21.98 -31.06
N SER A 165 24.74 21.78 -31.53
CA SER A 165 25.85 21.12 -30.85
C SER A 165 26.06 21.65 -29.42
N GLY A 166 26.52 20.78 -28.51
CA GLY A 166 27.35 21.18 -27.37
C GLY A 166 26.63 21.46 -26.04
N GLY A 167 26.15 20.40 -25.38
CA GLY A 167 25.68 20.48 -23.98
C GLY A 167 26.79 20.13 -22.99
N ALA A 168 27.52 21.14 -22.52
CA ALA A 168 28.51 21.04 -21.46
C ALA A 168 27.92 20.39 -20.18
N GLY A 169 28.63 19.39 -19.67
CA GLY A 169 28.31 18.69 -18.43
C GLY A 169 28.27 19.64 -17.23
N LYS A 170 27.06 19.93 -16.75
CA LYS A 170 26.85 20.49 -15.41
C LYS A 170 27.26 19.43 -14.39
N LYS A 171 28.45 19.59 -13.81
CA LYS A 171 28.92 18.89 -12.63
C LYS A 171 27.85 19.00 -11.55
N ARG A 172 27.30 17.85 -11.12
CA ARG A 172 26.42 17.77 -9.96
C ARG A 172 27.22 18.19 -8.72
N PRO A 173 26.66 19.02 -7.83
CA PRO A 173 27.32 19.35 -6.58
C PRO A 173 27.47 18.09 -5.73
N ASP A 174 28.70 17.84 -5.29
CA ASP A 174 29.07 16.77 -4.38
C ASP A 174 28.50 17.09 -2.99
N VAL A 175 27.30 16.58 -2.71
CA VAL A 175 26.66 16.73 -1.41
C VAL A 175 27.25 15.68 -0.46
N LYS A 176 28.26 16.10 0.30
CA LYS A 176 28.89 15.28 1.34
C LYS A 176 27.84 14.80 2.36
N PRO A 177 27.68 13.47 2.59
CA PRO A 177 26.63 12.90 3.44
C PRO A 177 26.80 13.12 4.97
N GLN A 178 27.64 14.06 5.40
CA GLN A 178 28.02 14.19 6.81
C GLN A 178 26.98 14.86 7.71
N HIS A 179 25.95 15.53 7.16
CA HIS A 179 25.02 16.30 7.99
C HIS A 179 23.84 15.50 8.56
N ILE A 180 23.46 14.37 7.94
CA ILE A 180 22.30 13.58 8.40
C ILE A 180 22.65 12.76 9.66
N HIS A 181 23.91 12.37 9.82
CA HIS A 181 24.34 11.54 10.94
C HIS A 181 24.34 12.25 12.31
N ALA A 182 24.42 13.59 12.32
CA ALA A 182 24.43 14.39 13.54
C ALA A 182 23.03 14.53 14.17
N GLN A 183 21.99 14.70 13.35
CA GLN A 183 20.61 14.86 13.86
C GLN A 183 20.04 13.56 14.46
N VAL A 184 20.40 12.39 13.90
CA VAL A 184 19.92 11.08 14.40
C VAL A 184 20.52 10.74 15.77
N LYS A 185 21.78 11.11 16.03
CA LYS A 185 22.43 10.90 17.34
C LYS A 185 21.81 11.76 18.45
N GLN A 186 21.38 12.99 18.14
CA GLN A 186 20.74 13.86 19.13
C GLN A 186 19.32 13.38 19.50
N THR A 187 18.59 12.79 18.56
CA THR A 187 17.24 12.24 18.83
C THR A 187 17.29 10.96 19.66
N LEU A 188 18.25 10.07 19.42
CA LEU A 188 18.42 8.85 20.23
C LEU A 188 18.85 9.15 21.68
N LYS A 189 19.67 10.18 21.91
CA LYS A 189 20.08 10.58 23.27
C LYS A 189 18.94 11.18 24.09
N LYS A 190 17.94 11.80 23.45
CA LYS A 190 16.73 12.31 24.12
C LYS A 190 15.76 11.21 24.54
N LEU A 191 15.76 10.06 23.87
CA LEU A 191 14.83 8.96 24.14
C LEU A 191 15.37 7.92 25.14
N GLY A 192 16.69 7.82 25.32
CA GLY A 192 17.32 6.89 26.26
C GLY A 192 17.59 7.46 27.67
N GLY A 193 17.08 8.66 27.98
CA GLY A 193 17.41 9.41 29.19
C GLY A 193 16.28 9.54 30.22
N ALA A 194 15.21 8.75 30.11
CA ALA A 194 14.20 8.65 31.16
C ALA A 194 14.44 7.36 31.94
N LYS A 195 15.19 7.49 33.05
CA LYS A 195 15.21 6.50 34.13
C LYS A 195 14.07 6.80 35.08
#